data_AF-A0A1Q4HP58-F1
#
_entry.id   AF-A0A1Q4HP58-F1
#
_cell.length_a   1.000
_cell.length_b   1.000
_cell.length_c   1.000
_cell.angle_alpha   90.00
_cell.angle_beta   90.00
_cell.angle_gamma   90.00
#
_symmetry.space_group_name_H-M   'P 1'
#
loop_
_entity.id
_entity.type
_entity.pdbx_description
1 polymer ?
#
loop_
_entity_poly.entity_id
_entity_poly.type
_entity_poly.pdbx_seq_one_letter_code
_entity_poly.pdbx_strand_id
1 'polypeptide(L)'
;MSAPYYATHDASADAVAVADHVVAVLGRRIYRAARETALQDGIEQVLREHAFRVEREFRLTSCDRPDFLIDGCVVVEVKMRASGSSVLAQLARYAAHERVKALVVATPRLSSLSGMPAEIFGVPVRVVALPGPGLAL
;
A
#
# COMPACT_ATOMS: atom_id res chain seq x y z
N MET A 1 27.05 -35.14 -3.96
CA MET A 1 26.03 -34.65 -4.91
C MET A 1 25.32 -33.49 -4.25
N SER A 2 25.68 -32.26 -4.63
CA SER A 2 25.15 -31.03 -4.03
C SER A 2 23.68 -30.85 -4.35
N ALA A 3 22.89 -30.53 -3.31
CA ALA A 3 21.55 -29.99 -3.48
C ALA A 3 21.63 -28.63 -4.22
N PRO A 4 20.66 -28.28 -5.08
CA PRO A 4 20.67 -26.99 -5.73
C PRO A 4 20.43 -25.91 -4.67
N TYR A 5 21.34 -24.95 -4.63
CA TYR A 5 21.23 -23.69 -3.90
C TYR A 5 20.13 -22.89 -4.62
N TYR A 6 18.86 -23.11 -4.29
CA TYR A 6 17.80 -22.23 -4.75
C TYR A 6 18.12 -20.86 -4.18
N ALA A 7 18.43 -19.91 -5.07
CA ALA A 7 18.49 -18.51 -4.71
C ALA A 7 17.20 -18.19 -3.96
N THR A 8 17.33 -17.90 -2.66
CA THR A 8 16.36 -17.14 -1.91
C THR A 8 16.13 -15.88 -2.74
N HIS A 9 15.07 -15.88 -3.56
CA HIS A 9 14.53 -14.62 -4.04
C HIS A 9 14.28 -13.83 -2.78
N ASP A 10 14.95 -12.68 -2.67
CA ASP A 10 14.80 -11.83 -1.51
C ASP A 10 13.35 -11.35 -1.51
N ALA A 11 12.51 -11.99 -0.70
CA ALA A 11 11.08 -11.70 -0.62
C ALA A 11 10.83 -10.22 -0.30
N SER A 12 11.82 -9.52 0.29
CA SER A 12 11.80 -8.07 0.46
C SER A 12 11.94 -7.33 -0.87
N ALA A 13 12.93 -7.70 -1.70
CA ALA A 13 13.13 -7.12 -3.03
C ALA A 13 11.92 -7.35 -3.95
N ASP A 14 11.32 -8.54 -3.90
CA ASP A 14 10.08 -8.84 -4.64
C ASP A 14 8.92 -7.97 -4.14
N ALA A 15 8.75 -7.82 -2.82
CA ALA A 15 7.71 -6.97 -2.25
C ALA A 15 7.89 -5.49 -2.61
N VAL A 16 9.14 -5.00 -2.69
CA VAL A 16 9.44 -3.64 -3.16
C VAL A 16 9.03 -3.47 -4.61
N ALA A 17 9.37 -4.43 -5.48
CA ALA A 17 8.98 -4.38 -6.88
C ALA A 17 7.44 -4.38 -7.05
N VAL A 18 6.72 -5.17 -6.24
CA VAL A 18 5.25 -5.16 -6.18
C VAL A 18 4.73 -3.80 -5.73
N ALA A 19 5.28 -3.23 -4.65
CA ALA A 19 4.87 -1.91 -4.14
C ALA A 19 5.11 -0.80 -5.16
N ASP A 20 6.24 -0.82 -5.87
CA ASP A 20 6.56 0.14 -6.92
C ASP A 20 5.59 -0.01 -8.12
N HIS A 21 5.22 -1.25 -8.47
CA HIS A 21 4.23 -1.49 -9.51
C HIS A 21 2.84 -1.00 -9.09
N VAL A 22 2.43 -1.23 -7.83
CA VAL A 22 1.19 -0.67 -7.26
C VAL A 22 1.19 0.86 -7.37
N VAL A 23 2.26 1.54 -6.94
CA VAL A 23 2.40 2.99 -7.07
C VAL A 23 2.23 3.43 -8.52
N ALA A 24 2.88 2.74 -9.46
CA ALA A 24 2.84 3.08 -10.87
C ALA A 24 1.42 2.97 -11.46
N VAL A 25 0.69 1.90 -11.18
CA VAL A 25 -0.67 1.71 -11.74
C VAL A 25 -1.68 2.61 -11.08
N LEU A 26 -1.60 2.79 -9.75
CA LEU A 26 -2.53 3.65 -9.03
C LEU A 26 -2.34 5.11 -9.41
N GLY A 27 -1.09 5.58 -9.55
CA GLY A 27 -0.79 6.97 -9.93
C GLY A 27 -1.15 7.34 -11.36
N ARG A 28 -1.35 6.35 -12.25
CA ARG A 28 -1.76 6.58 -13.65
C ARG A 28 -3.27 6.66 -13.85
N ARG A 29 -4.05 6.18 -12.88
CA ARG A 29 -5.51 6.20 -12.96
C ARG A 29 -6.07 7.54 -12.50
N ILE A 30 -6.98 8.12 -13.29
CA ILE A 30 -7.81 9.24 -12.84
C ILE A 30 -9.03 8.70 -12.08
N TYR A 31 -9.16 9.04 -10.80
CA TYR A 31 -10.25 8.60 -9.94
C TYR A 31 -11.39 9.61 -9.89
N ARG A 32 -12.61 9.10 -9.73
CA ARG A 32 -13.83 9.89 -9.49
C ARG A 32 -14.57 9.27 -8.32
N ALA A 33 -14.30 9.76 -7.12
CA ALA A 33 -14.89 9.22 -5.89
C ALA A 33 -15.26 10.36 -4.93
N ALA A 34 -16.48 10.34 -4.40
CA ALA A 34 -16.91 11.33 -3.41
C ALA A 34 -16.60 10.93 -1.95
N ARG A 35 -16.28 9.65 -1.73
CA ARG A 35 -16.09 9.04 -0.41
C ARG A 35 -15.01 7.96 -0.46
N GLU A 36 -14.43 7.66 0.70
CA GLU A 36 -13.32 6.70 0.83
C GLU A 36 -13.64 5.33 0.29
N THR A 37 -14.81 4.76 0.60
CA THR A 37 -15.21 3.44 0.08
C THR A 37 -15.29 3.43 -1.46
N ALA A 38 -15.79 4.48 -2.09
CA ALA A 38 -15.85 4.55 -3.55
C ALA A 38 -14.45 4.70 -4.18
N LEU A 39 -13.52 5.33 -3.45
CA LEU A 39 -12.11 5.39 -3.85
C LEU A 39 -11.46 4.01 -3.73
N GLN A 40 -11.72 3.29 -2.63
CA GLN A 40 -11.25 1.91 -2.43
C GLN A 40 -11.78 0.98 -3.53
N ASP A 41 -13.06 1.07 -3.91
CA ASP A 41 -13.62 0.26 -5.00
C ASP A 41 -12.92 0.54 -6.34
N GLY A 42 -12.63 1.81 -6.63
CA GLY A 42 -11.86 2.20 -7.83
C GLY A 42 -10.41 1.71 -7.80
N ILE A 43 -9.76 1.73 -6.63
CA ILE A 43 -8.41 1.20 -6.43
C ILE A 43 -8.41 -0.32 -6.64
N GLU A 44 -9.36 -1.05 -6.07
CA GLU A 44 -9.50 -2.49 -6.27
C GLU A 44 -9.63 -2.83 -7.76
N GLN A 45 -10.48 -2.09 -8.49
CA GLN A 45 -10.65 -2.29 -9.92
C GLN A 45 -9.30 -2.19 -10.65
N VAL A 46 -8.53 -1.13 -10.42
CA VAL A 46 -7.21 -0.95 -11.05
C VAL A 46 -6.27 -2.10 -10.69
N LEU A 47 -6.22 -2.48 -9.42
CA LEU A 47 -5.33 -3.56 -8.97
C LEU A 47 -5.70 -4.91 -9.63
N ARG A 48 -7.00 -5.21 -9.75
CA ARG A 48 -7.46 -6.44 -10.41
C ARG A 48 -7.23 -6.41 -11.93
N GLU A 49 -7.40 -5.26 -12.59
CA GLU A 49 -7.07 -5.07 -14.02
C GLU A 49 -5.59 -5.34 -14.31
N HIS A 50 -4.72 -5.10 -13.34
CA HIS A 50 -3.28 -5.38 -13.41
C HIS A 50 -2.88 -6.74 -12.81
N ALA A 51 -3.85 -7.64 -12.63
CA ALA A 51 -3.66 -9.04 -12.20
C ALA A 51 -3.03 -9.26 -10.82
N PHE A 52 -3.07 -8.25 -9.93
CA PHE A 52 -2.69 -8.43 -8.54
C PHE A 52 -3.66 -9.35 -7.80
N ARG A 53 -3.16 -10.14 -6.85
CA ARG A 53 -4.02 -10.82 -5.87
C ARG A 53 -4.39 -9.81 -4.78
N VAL A 54 -5.67 -9.47 -4.72
CA VAL A 54 -6.20 -8.44 -3.82
C VAL A 54 -7.08 -9.07 -2.74
N GLU A 55 -6.66 -8.92 -1.48
CA GLU A 55 -7.45 -9.23 -0.29
C GLU A 55 -7.88 -7.92 0.39
N ARG A 56 -9.20 -7.66 0.43
CA ARG A 56 -9.76 -6.46 1.06
C ARG A 56 -9.89 -6.63 2.56
N GLU A 57 -9.68 -5.52 3.27
CA GLU A 57 -9.86 -5.43 4.72
C GLU A 57 -9.19 -6.62 5.43
N PHE A 58 -7.95 -6.93 5.01
CA PHE A 58 -7.24 -8.10 5.49
C PHE A 58 -6.94 -7.94 6.98
N ARG A 59 -7.21 -8.96 7.78
CA ARG A 59 -6.99 -8.90 9.23
C ARG A 59 -5.55 -9.32 9.56
N LEU A 60 -4.67 -8.35 9.82
CA LEU A 60 -3.31 -8.61 10.30
C LEU A 60 -3.33 -9.08 11.76
N THR A 61 -4.06 -8.36 12.62
CA THR A 61 -4.24 -8.70 14.04
C THR A 61 -5.72 -8.55 14.41
N SER A 62 -6.08 -8.82 15.67
CA SER A 62 -7.45 -8.53 16.14
C SER A 62 -7.86 -7.07 15.99
N CYS A 63 -6.90 -6.14 15.98
CA CYS A 63 -7.13 -4.69 15.96
C CYS A 63 -6.65 -4.01 14.67
N ASP A 64 -5.94 -4.74 13.80
CA ASP A 64 -5.29 -4.19 12.61
C ASP A 64 -5.88 -4.77 11.33
N ARG A 65 -6.47 -3.86 10.54
CA ARG A 65 -7.14 -4.17 9.29
C ARG A 65 -6.80 -3.14 8.21
N PRO A 66 -5.69 -3.31 7.48
CA PRO A 66 -5.42 -2.49 6.30
C PRO A 66 -6.54 -2.61 5.25
N ASP A 67 -6.69 -1.58 4.43
CA ASP A 67 -7.67 -1.58 3.33
C ASP A 67 -7.44 -2.71 2.34
N PHE A 68 -6.17 -2.98 2.01
CA PHE A 68 -5.79 -4.08 1.12
C PHE A 68 -4.49 -4.77 1.54
N LEU A 69 -4.43 -6.07 1.29
CA LEU A 69 -3.20 -6.85 1.20
C LEU A 69 -3.04 -7.34 -0.25
N ILE A 70 -1.88 -7.04 -0.83
CA ILE A 70 -1.53 -7.31 -2.23
C ILE A 70 -0.47 -8.40 -2.27
N ASP A 71 -0.74 -9.42 -3.07
CA ASP A 71 0.12 -10.60 -3.26
C ASP A 71 0.57 -11.24 -1.94
N GLY A 72 -0.24 -11.09 -0.89
CA GLY A 72 -0.02 -11.67 0.43
C GLY A 72 1.02 -10.96 1.30
N CYS A 73 1.70 -9.90 0.82
CA CYS A 73 2.81 -9.27 1.57
C CYS A 73 2.90 -7.74 1.49
N VAL A 74 2.24 -7.08 0.54
CA VAL A 74 2.25 -5.62 0.42
C VAL A 74 0.95 -5.03 0.93
N VAL A 75 1.03 -4.17 1.94
CA VAL A 75 -0.16 -3.48 2.48
C VAL A 75 -0.38 -2.19 1.71
N VAL A 76 -1.64 -1.93 1.30
CA VAL A 76 -2.06 -0.64 0.73
C VAL A 76 -3.09 -0.03 1.66
N GLU A 77 -2.81 1.18 2.14
CA GLU A 77 -3.71 1.98 2.99
C GLU A 77 -4.18 3.22 2.24
N VAL A 78 -5.49 3.44 2.18
CA VAL A 78 -6.11 4.56 1.47
C VAL A 78 -6.49 5.64 2.46
N LYS A 79 -6.14 6.90 2.15
CA LYS A 79 -6.53 8.05 2.97
C LYS A 79 -7.02 9.20 2.12
N MET A 80 -8.30 9.55 2.27
CA MET A 80 -8.85 10.79 1.70
C MET A 80 -8.29 12.02 2.45
N ARG A 81 -8.30 11.97 3.78
CA ARG A 81 -7.79 13.00 4.69
C ARG A 81 -7.27 12.33 5.96
N ALA A 82 -6.03 12.59 6.33
CA ALA A 82 -5.45 12.16 7.60
C ALA A 82 -4.25 13.05 7.96
N SER A 83 -3.87 13.10 9.23
CA SER A 83 -2.60 13.73 9.62
C SER A 83 -1.44 12.76 9.41
N GLY A 84 -0.28 13.25 8.99
CA GLY A 84 0.91 12.41 8.78
C GLY A 84 1.31 11.59 10.00
N SER A 85 1.15 12.14 11.22
CA SER A 85 1.43 11.41 12.47
C SER A 85 0.46 10.25 12.71
N SER A 86 -0.83 10.41 12.41
CA SER A 86 -1.80 9.32 12.52
C SER A 86 -1.53 8.20 11.52
N VAL A 87 -1.15 8.55 10.29
CA VAL A 87 -0.76 7.59 9.25
C VAL A 87 0.52 6.87 9.66
N LEU A 88 1.55 7.60 10.10
CA LEU A 88 2.81 7.00 10.55
C LEU A 88 2.59 5.99 11.69
N ALA A 89 1.78 6.35 12.70
CA ALA A 89 1.47 5.44 13.80
C ALA A 89 0.72 4.18 13.33
N GLN A 90 -0.18 4.32 12.35
CA GLN A 90 -0.88 3.19 11.74
C GLN A 90 0.09 2.29 10.97
N LEU A 91 0.92 2.86 10.10
CA LEU A 91 1.92 2.11 9.32
C LEU A 91 2.95 1.41 10.20
N ALA A 92 3.37 2.02 11.32
CA ALA A 92 4.29 1.39 12.25
C ALA A 92 3.71 0.11 12.88
N ARG A 93 2.40 0.09 13.17
CA ARG A 93 1.73 -1.13 13.64
C ARG A 93 1.69 -2.21 12.56
N TYR A 94 1.45 -1.84 11.30
CA TYR A 94 1.47 -2.79 10.19
C TYR A 94 2.88 -3.32 9.89
N ALA A 95 3.90 -2.45 9.90
CA ALA A 95 5.30 -2.81 9.68
C ALA A 95 5.83 -3.81 10.72
N ALA A 96 5.29 -3.78 11.95
CA ALA A 96 5.67 -4.73 12.99
C ALA A 96 5.11 -6.16 12.74
N HIS A 97 4.16 -6.32 11.81
CA HIS A 97 3.58 -7.62 11.51
C HIS A 97 4.43 -8.38 10.47
N GLU A 98 4.86 -9.61 10.79
CA GLU A 98 5.83 -10.39 10.00
C GLU A 98 5.45 -10.60 8.52
N ARG A 99 4.15 -10.67 8.22
CA ARG A 99 3.63 -10.83 6.86
C ARG A 99 3.84 -9.59 5.99
N VAL A 100 3.94 -8.41 6.57
CA VAL A 100 4.07 -7.15 5.85
C VAL A 100 5.52 -6.95 5.44
N LYS A 101 5.77 -6.92 4.13
CA LYS A 101 7.10 -6.77 3.52
C LYS A 101 7.28 -5.44 2.78
N ALA A 102 6.19 -4.76 2.44
CA ALA A 102 6.19 -3.37 1.98
C ALA A 102 4.85 -2.70 2.30
N LEU A 103 4.86 -1.37 2.34
CA LEU A 103 3.72 -0.52 2.63
C LEU A 103 3.53 0.51 1.52
N VAL A 104 2.30 0.74 1.11
CA VAL A 104 1.90 1.82 0.21
C VAL A 104 0.80 2.64 0.87
N VAL A 105 0.99 3.95 0.96
CA VAL A 105 -0.09 4.89 1.30
C VAL A 105 -0.58 5.58 0.04
N ALA A 106 -1.87 5.43 -0.24
CA ALA A 106 -2.54 6.01 -1.38
C ALA A 106 -3.43 7.17 -0.95
N THR A 107 -3.14 8.38 -1.43
CA THR A 107 -3.88 9.58 -1.03
C THR A 107 -3.97 10.61 -2.15
N PRO A 108 -5.09 11.36 -2.28
CA PRO A 108 -5.11 12.53 -3.14
C PRO A 108 -4.38 13.75 -2.52
N ARG A 109 -3.95 13.70 -1.24
CA ARG A 109 -3.41 14.84 -0.49
C ARG A 109 -2.01 14.60 0.06
N LEU A 110 -0.99 14.68 -0.81
CA LEU A 110 0.40 14.44 -0.44
C LEU A 110 0.97 15.36 0.64
N SER A 111 0.52 16.62 0.73
CA SER A 111 1.04 17.59 1.70
C SER A 111 0.93 17.10 3.15
N SER A 112 -0.10 16.30 3.45
CA SER A 112 -0.33 15.71 4.78
C SER A 112 0.70 14.63 5.15
N LEU A 113 1.42 14.10 4.18
CA LEU A 113 2.43 13.04 4.33
C LEU A 113 3.85 13.57 4.11
N SER A 114 4.04 14.89 4.14
CA SER A 114 5.38 15.49 4.12
C SER A 114 6.21 14.96 5.29
N GLY A 115 7.37 14.38 5.00
CA GLY A 115 8.24 13.75 6.00
C GLY A 115 7.91 12.30 6.35
N MET A 116 7.02 11.62 5.61
CA MET A 116 6.87 10.17 5.72
C MET A 116 8.23 9.48 5.46
N PRO A 117 8.76 8.66 6.38
CA PRO A 117 10.02 7.97 6.15
C PRO A 117 9.90 6.97 4.99
N ALA A 118 11.02 6.74 4.30
CA ALA A 118 11.09 5.75 3.23
C ALA A 118 10.99 4.30 3.74
N GLU A 119 11.22 4.08 5.05
CA GLU A 119 11.16 2.78 5.70
C GLU A 119 10.67 2.93 7.16
N ILE A 120 9.97 1.92 7.67
CA ILE A 120 9.59 1.79 9.08
C ILE A 120 9.95 0.39 9.55
N PHE A 121 10.78 0.25 10.57
CA PHE A 121 11.30 -1.05 11.05
C PHE A 121 11.94 -1.91 9.94
N GLY A 122 12.57 -1.27 8.96
CA GLY A 122 13.15 -1.95 7.79
C GLY A 122 12.13 -2.38 6.73
N VAL A 123 10.84 -2.08 6.92
CA VAL A 123 9.78 -2.30 5.92
C VAL A 123 9.70 -1.06 5.01
N PRO A 124 9.91 -1.20 3.70
CA PRO A 124 9.81 -0.12 2.73
C PRO A 124 8.42 0.52 2.71
N VAL A 125 8.39 1.85 2.68
CA VAL A 125 7.18 2.65 2.55
C VAL A 125 7.22 3.37 1.22
N ARG A 126 6.08 3.35 0.52
CA ARG A 126 5.82 4.14 -0.67
C ARG A 126 4.59 5.01 -0.46
N VAL A 127 4.59 6.15 -1.13
CA VAL A 127 3.46 7.07 -1.15
C VAL A 127 3.05 7.26 -2.60
N VAL A 128 1.75 7.15 -2.88
CA VAL A 128 1.21 7.41 -4.21
C VAL A 128 0.13 8.49 -4.14
N ALA A 129 0.27 9.49 -5.01
CA ALA A 129 -0.77 10.47 -5.25
C ALA A 129 -1.88 9.84 -6.09
N LEU A 130 -3.13 10.02 -5.67
CA LEU A 130 -4.30 9.59 -6.43
C LEU A 130 -4.90 10.78 -7.20
N PRO A 131 -4.64 10.91 -8.51
CA PRO A 131 -5.14 12.04 -9.26
C PRO A 131 -6.64 11.88 -9.53
N GLY A 132 -7.38 12.98 -9.45
CA GLY A 132 -8.81 12.96 -9.75
C GLY A 132 -9.49 14.29 -9.43
N PRO A 133 -10.44 14.74 -10.27
CA PRO A 133 -11.17 15.97 -10.02
C PRO A 133 -11.95 15.86 -8.71
N GLY A 134 -11.85 16.88 -7.87
CA GLY A 134 -12.58 16.97 -6.61
C GLY A 134 -12.02 16.15 -5.45
N LEU A 135 -10.92 15.41 -5.63
CA LEU A 135 -10.29 14.61 -4.56
C LEU A 135 -9.32 15.42 -3.70
N ALA A 136 -8.66 16.42 -4.28
CA ALA A 136 -7.67 17.26 -3.62
C ALA A 136 -8.25 18.54 -2.98
N LEU A 137 -9.56 18.80 -3.10
CA LEU A 137 -10.25 19.97 -2.53
C LEU A 137 -10.40 19.83 -1.02
#